data_AF-A0A2H3SWM6-F1
#
_entry.id   AF-A0A2H3SWM6-F1
#
_cell.length_a   1.000
_cell.length_b   1.000
_cell.length_c   1.000
_cell.angle_alpha   90.00
_cell.angle_beta   90.00
_cell.angle_gamma   90.00
#
_symmetry.space_group_name_H-M   'P 1'
#
loop_
_entity.id
_entity.type
_entity.pdbx_description
1 polymer ?
#
loop_
_entity_poly.entity_id
_entity_poly.type
_entity_poly.pdbx_seq_one_letter_code
_entity_poly.pdbx_strand_id
1 'polypeptide(L)'
;MFDKKLSSYTIDTFRRQGIHIKTQHHLQSIRPDEDGKGGLKIKIQEYDDEVSAGIVVWSTGLMQNPLVARLVEQDIRAPVTPEEQQLCKQQTWRIVKAEKSGGLVVDDHLRVRVSTGSTQTIDSQSGHSAPSDILPEVYAMGDCAVLEREALPATAQVASQQAKYLAKALNKYGSCEAVGNKSKPFLFLNLGTIAYIGSWRAIAQSSSEGLAGRLAWVLWRGAYITRSMSIRNKIMVLVHWIVTWLFGRDISRF
;
A
#
# COMPACT_ATOMS: atom_id res chain seq x y z
N MET A 1 -10.56 9.44 0.19
CA MET A 1 -10.44 8.61 1.41
C MET A 1 -11.22 9.22 2.57
N PHE A 2 -11.04 10.50 2.86
CA PHE A 2 -11.89 11.24 3.80
C PHE A 2 -12.98 12.04 3.08
N ASP A 3 -14.06 12.37 3.79
CA ASP A 3 -15.12 13.23 3.30
C ASP A 3 -14.65 14.69 3.12
N LYS A 4 -15.48 15.49 2.44
CA LYS A 4 -15.18 16.91 2.18
C LYS A 4 -15.10 17.71 3.48
N LYS A 5 -15.89 17.36 4.50
CA LYS A 5 -15.98 18.09 5.77
C LYS A 5 -14.69 17.97 6.59
N LEU A 6 -14.17 16.76 6.75
CA LEU A 6 -12.90 16.47 7.43
C LEU A 6 -11.71 17.05 6.64
N SER A 7 -11.79 17.03 5.32
CA SER A 7 -10.78 17.65 4.44
C SER A 7 -10.72 19.16 4.66
N SER A 8 -11.86 19.87 4.61
CA SER A 8 -11.92 21.31 4.88
C SER A 8 -11.42 21.65 6.29
N TYR A 9 -11.85 20.88 7.30
CA TYR A 9 -11.39 21.06 8.67
C TYR A 9 -9.86 20.93 8.82
N THR A 10 -9.26 19.99 8.09
CA THR A 10 -7.80 19.79 8.08
C THR A 10 -7.09 20.96 7.43
N ILE A 11 -7.58 21.42 6.27
CA ILE A 11 -7.04 22.58 5.54
C ILE A 11 -7.05 23.83 6.43
N ASP A 12 -8.18 24.09 7.10
CA ASP A 12 -8.30 25.23 8.00
C ASP A 12 -7.39 25.11 9.23
N THR A 13 -7.21 23.89 9.75
CA THR A 13 -6.32 23.63 10.89
C THR A 13 -4.85 23.90 10.51
N PHE A 14 -4.40 23.43 9.36
CA PHE A 14 -3.05 23.69 8.85
C PHE A 14 -2.84 25.17 8.52
N ARG A 15 -3.81 25.84 7.90
CA ARG A 15 -3.73 27.28 7.63
C ARG A 15 -3.54 28.09 8.93
N ARG A 16 -4.27 27.74 10.01
CA ARG A 16 -4.11 28.38 11.34
C ARG A 16 -2.76 28.12 11.99
N GLN A 17 -2.06 27.07 11.58
CA GLN A 17 -0.71 26.74 12.04
C GLN A 17 0.40 27.35 11.18
N GLY A 18 0.06 28.20 10.20
CA GLY A 18 1.03 28.77 9.25
C GLY A 18 1.51 27.77 8.19
N ILE A 19 0.84 26.63 8.04
CA ILE A 19 1.16 25.65 7.01
C ILE A 19 0.40 26.01 5.74
N HIS A 20 1.15 26.32 4.68
CA HIS A 20 0.59 26.64 3.36
C HIS A 20 0.38 25.36 2.55
N ILE A 21 -0.88 24.96 2.39
CA ILE A 21 -1.24 23.82 1.55
C ILE A 21 -1.43 24.31 0.11
N LYS A 22 -0.73 23.67 -0.82
CA LYS A 22 -0.85 23.90 -2.25
C LYS A 22 -1.43 22.65 -2.91
N THR A 23 -2.76 22.61 -3.05
CA THR A 23 -3.46 21.54 -3.78
C THR A 23 -3.39 21.80 -5.29
N GLN A 24 -3.46 20.76 -6.13
CA GLN A 24 -3.37 20.90 -7.60
C GLN A 24 -2.04 21.56 -8.04
N HIS A 25 -0.94 21.22 -7.39
CA HIS A 25 0.40 21.66 -7.78
C HIS A 25 1.24 20.41 -8.08
N HIS A 26 1.80 20.34 -9.28
CA HIS A 26 2.51 19.16 -9.77
C HIS A 26 4.00 19.44 -9.80
N LEU A 27 4.75 18.64 -9.05
CA LEU A 27 6.19 18.73 -9.07
C LEU A 27 6.75 18.17 -10.38
N GLN A 28 7.62 18.93 -11.04
CA GLN A 28 8.32 18.49 -12.25
C GLN A 28 9.75 18.05 -11.97
N SER A 29 10.51 18.84 -11.21
CA SER A 29 11.90 18.52 -10.88
C SER A 29 12.34 19.17 -9.58
N ILE A 30 13.36 18.55 -8.98
CA ILE A 30 14.12 19.08 -7.84
C ILE A 30 15.57 19.08 -8.27
N ARG A 31 16.25 20.21 -8.07
CA ARG A 31 17.69 20.33 -8.33
C ARG A 31 18.40 21.05 -7.18
N PRO A 32 19.69 20.81 -6.94
CA PRO A 32 20.49 21.64 -6.06
C PRO A 32 20.48 23.09 -6.53
N ASP A 33 20.49 24.02 -5.59
CA ASP A 33 20.65 25.44 -5.88
C ASP A 33 22.10 25.74 -6.29
N GLU A 34 22.26 26.35 -7.46
CA GLU A 34 23.58 26.68 -8.03
C GLU A 34 24.16 27.98 -7.45
N ASP A 35 23.36 28.75 -6.70
CA ASP A 35 23.75 30.03 -6.09
C ASP A 35 24.71 29.90 -4.88
N GLY A 36 25.30 28.72 -4.65
CA GLY A 36 26.34 28.48 -3.62
C GLY A 36 25.87 28.46 -2.16
N LYS A 37 24.55 28.53 -1.91
CA LYS A 37 23.96 28.59 -0.54
C LYS A 37 23.50 27.24 0.02
N GLY A 38 23.72 26.13 -0.70
CA GLY A 38 23.39 24.78 -0.22
C GLY A 38 21.88 24.47 -0.12
N GLY A 39 21.05 25.15 -0.92
CA GLY A 39 19.60 24.94 -0.98
C GLY A 39 19.16 23.99 -2.10
N LEU A 40 17.84 23.81 -2.23
CA LEU A 40 17.18 23.10 -3.32
C LEU A 40 16.25 24.06 -4.08
N LYS A 41 16.19 23.91 -5.40
CA LYS A 41 15.18 24.54 -6.25
C LYS A 41 14.17 23.51 -6.71
N ILE A 42 12.91 23.90 -6.67
CA ILE A 42 11.75 23.07 -6.94
C ILE A 42 10.99 23.68 -8.11
N LYS A 43 10.91 22.95 -9.22
CA LYS A 43 10.11 23.36 -10.38
C LYS A 43 8.70 22.77 -10.28
N ILE A 44 7.72 23.64 -10.21
CA ILE A 44 6.30 23.28 -10.12
C ILE A 44 5.64 23.69 -11.44
N GLN A 45 4.84 22.81 -12.02
CA GLN A 45 4.25 23.02 -13.35
C GLN A 45 3.41 24.30 -13.43
N GLU A 46 2.71 24.63 -12.35
CA GLU A 46 1.78 25.75 -12.29
C GLU A 46 2.46 27.10 -11.99
N TYR A 47 3.78 27.11 -11.76
CA TYR A 47 4.54 28.32 -11.43
C TYR A 47 5.52 28.66 -12.55
N ASP A 48 5.65 29.94 -12.85
CA ASP A 48 6.65 30.45 -13.81
C ASP A 48 8.07 30.39 -13.21
N ASP A 49 8.17 30.65 -11.90
CA ASP A 49 9.43 30.68 -11.15
C ASP A 49 9.62 29.42 -10.29
N GLU A 50 10.89 29.06 -10.06
CA GLU A 50 11.26 27.97 -9.16
C GLU A 50 11.15 28.38 -7.68
N VAL A 51 10.68 27.45 -6.85
CA VAL A 51 10.57 27.65 -5.40
C VAL A 51 11.85 27.17 -4.71
N SER A 52 12.41 27.99 -3.83
CA SER A 52 13.58 27.61 -3.03
C SER A 52 13.15 26.88 -1.75
N ALA A 53 13.84 25.80 -1.40
CA ALA A 53 13.61 25.02 -0.19
C ALA A 53 14.93 24.59 0.46
N GLY A 54 14.98 24.62 1.80
CA GLY A 54 16.12 24.06 2.54
C GLY A 54 16.01 22.54 2.73
N ILE A 55 14.78 22.02 2.85
CA ILE A 55 14.50 20.59 3.03
C ILE A 55 13.29 20.23 2.16
N VAL A 56 13.38 19.10 1.45
CA VAL A 56 12.26 18.51 0.73
C VAL A 56 11.99 17.12 1.30
N VAL A 57 10.73 16.87 1.67
CA VAL A 57 10.27 15.56 2.13
C VAL A 57 9.33 14.99 1.07
N TRP A 58 9.76 13.91 0.42
CA TRP A 58 8.96 13.21 -0.59
C TRP A 58 8.17 12.07 0.06
N SER A 59 6.85 12.25 0.19
CA SER A 59 5.98 11.33 0.94
C SER A 59 4.92 10.66 0.06
N THR A 60 5.12 10.59 -1.26
CA THR A 60 4.13 10.08 -2.21
C THR A 60 4.79 9.20 -3.27
N GLY A 61 3.97 8.41 -3.97
CA GLY A 61 4.42 7.50 -5.01
C GLY A 61 4.74 6.12 -4.46
N LEU A 62 4.10 5.11 -5.04
CA LEU A 62 4.49 3.72 -4.88
C LEU A 62 5.02 3.24 -6.22
N MET A 63 6.10 2.47 -6.18
CA MET A 63 6.67 1.81 -7.34
C MET A 63 6.90 0.35 -6.99
N GLN A 64 6.66 -0.55 -7.94
CA GLN A 64 6.96 -1.96 -7.74
C GLN A 64 8.45 -2.17 -7.58
N ASN A 65 8.79 -3.13 -6.72
CA ASN A 65 10.17 -3.52 -6.49
C ASN A 65 10.78 -4.08 -7.79
N PRO A 66 12.04 -3.76 -8.14
CA PRO A 66 12.74 -4.37 -9.29
C PRO A 66 12.64 -5.90 -9.37
N LEU A 67 12.54 -6.59 -8.23
CA LEU A 67 12.31 -8.03 -8.19
C LEU A 67 10.97 -8.41 -8.86
N VAL A 68 9.88 -7.72 -8.52
CA VAL A 68 8.54 -7.97 -9.08
C VAL A 68 8.54 -7.72 -10.58
N ALA A 69 9.19 -6.63 -11.02
CA ALA A 69 9.31 -6.32 -12.45
C ALA A 69 10.01 -7.45 -13.22
N ARG A 70 11.12 -7.98 -12.68
CA ARG A 70 11.85 -9.10 -13.31
C ARG A 70 11.09 -10.41 -13.27
N LEU A 71 10.38 -10.71 -12.18
CA LEU A 71 9.61 -11.96 -12.04
C LEU A 71 8.52 -12.09 -13.09
N VAL A 72 7.86 -10.98 -13.42
CA VAL A 72 6.79 -10.93 -14.42
C VAL A 72 7.31 -11.13 -15.86
N GLU A 73 8.56 -10.76 -16.11
CA GLU A 73 9.23 -10.93 -17.40
C GLU A 73 9.82 -12.33 -17.59
N GLN A 74 9.92 -13.12 -16.52
CA GLN A 74 10.56 -14.42 -16.54
C GLN A 74 9.64 -15.52 -17.08
N ASP A 75 10.16 -16.32 -18.01
CA ASP A 75 9.52 -17.55 -18.47
C ASP A 75 9.68 -18.67 -17.42
N ILE A 76 8.55 -19.22 -16.99
CA ILE A 76 8.45 -20.34 -16.05
C ILE A 76 8.09 -21.60 -16.83
N ARG A 77 8.74 -22.73 -16.54
CA ARG A 77 8.35 -24.00 -17.14
C ARG A 77 7.06 -24.49 -16.51
N ALA A 78 6.05 -24.76 -17.33
CA ALA A 78 4.83 -25.39 -16.86
C ALA A 78 5.15 -26.79 -16.27
N PRO A 79 4.48 -27.21 -15.18
CA PRO A 79 4.49 -28.60 -14.76
C PRO A 79 3.98 -29.45 -15.91
N VAL A 80 4.73 -30.48 -16.29
CA VAL A 80 4.35 -31.35 -17.41
C VAL A 80 3.33 -32.36 -16.91
N THR A 81 2.12 -32.33 -17.47
CA THR A 81 1.11 -33.37 -17.21
C THR A 81 1.58 -34.68 -17.86
N PRO A 82 1.32 -35.87 -17.29
CA PRO A 82 1.80 -37.14 -17.87
C PRO A 82 1.41 -37.35 -19.35
N GLU A 83 0.26 -36.80 -19.77
CA GLU A 83 -0.24 -36.81 -21.15
C GLU A 83 0.56 -35.88 -22.09
N GLU A 84 1.06 -34.74 -21.59
CA GLU A 84 1.84 -33.77 -22.36
C GLU A 84 3.30 -34.22 -22.54
N GLN A 85 3.79 -35.04 -21.62
CA GLN A 85 5.09 -35.69 -21.68
C GLN A 85 5.22 -36.60 -22.91
N GLN A 86 4.11 -37.19 -23.36
CA GLN A 86 4.02 -37.98 -24.59
C GLN A 86 4.00 -37.12 -25.87
N LEU A 87 3.59 -35.85 -25.79
CA LEU A 87 3.43 -34.97 -26.97
C LEU A 87 4.63 -34.03 -27.20
N CYS A 88 5.66 -34.06 -26.35
CA CYS A 88 6.86 -33.21 -26.43
C CYS A 88 6.57 -31.70 -26.57
N LYS A 89 5.43 -31.20 -26.09
CA LYS A 89 5.12 -29.77 -26.07
C LYS A 89 5.55 -29.17 -24.74
N GLN A 90 6.64 -28.40 -24.75
CA GLN A 90 7.05 -27.62 -23.59
C GLN A 90 6.28 -26.31 -23.57
N GLN A 91 5.33 -26.19 -22.65
CA GLN A 91 4.58 -24.96 -22.43
C GLN A 91 5.32 -24.05 -21.46
N THR A 92 5.43 -22.77 -21.80
CA THR A 92 6.00 -21.74 -20.93
C THR A 92 4.90 -20.87 -20.38
N TRP A 93 4.98 -20.63 -19.07
CA TRP A 93 4.10 -19.76 -18.32
C TRP A 93 4.79 -18.44 -18.02
N ARG A 94 4.02 -17.35 -18.01
CA ARG A 94 4.46 -16.04 -17.49
C ARG A 94 3.50 -15.57 -16.42
N ILE A 95 4.02 -14.90 -15.41
CA ILE A 95 3.17 -14.31 -14.36
C ILE A 95 2.38 -13.16 -14.95
N VAL A 96 1.09 -13.11 -14.65
CA VAL A 96 0.20 -12.06 -15.13
C VAL A 96 0.50 -10.75 -14.38
N LYS A 97 0.63 -9.67 -15.15
CA LYS A 97 0.94 -8.32 -14.64
C LYS A 97 -0.32 -7.48 -14.57
N ALA A 98 -0.49 -6.74 -13.47
CA ALA A 98 -1.49 -5.68 -13.42
C ALA A 98 -1.05 -4.49 -14.27
N GLU A 99 -1.91 -4.01 -15.17
CA GLU A 99 -1.58 -2.96 -16.15
C GLU A 99 -1.13 -1.64 -15.47
N LYS A 100 -1.89 -1.18 -14.47
CA LYS A 100 -1.68 0.13 -13.84
C LYS A 100 -0.55 0.16 -12.81
N SER A 101 -0.51 -0.83 -11.92
CA SER A 101 0.45 -0.85 -10.81
C SER A 101 1.72 -1.64 -11.12
N GLY A 102 1.69 -2.53 -12.12
CA GLY A 102 2.75 -3.48 -12.40
C GLY A 102 2.92 -4.59 -11.36
N GLY A 103 1.99 -4.72 -10.41
CA GLY A 103 1.99 -5.78 -9.40
C GLY A 103 1.62 -7.16 -9.96
N LEU A 104 1.83 -8.19 -9.17
CA LEU A 104 1.47 -9.58 -9.48
C LEU A 104 -0.05 -9.74 -9.38
N VAL A 105 -0.69 -10.25 -10.43
CA VAL A 105 -2.13 -10.55 -10.36
C VAL A 105 -2.35 -11.83 -9.57
N VAL A 106 -3.27 -11.76 -8.61
CA VAL A 106 -3.67 -12.90 -7.77
C VAL A 106 -5.17 -13.15 -7.85
N ASP A 107 -5.56 -14.40 -7.63
CA ASP A 107 -6.96 -14.78 -7.50
C ASP A 107 -7.56 -14.39 -6.13
N ASP A 108 -8.83 -14.76 -5.93
CA ASP A 108 -9.56 -14.53 -4.68
C ASP A 108 -8.97 -15.27 -3.46
N HIS A 109 -8.02 -16.20 -3.69
CA HIS A 109 -7.31 -16.96 -2.67
C HIS A 109 -5.84 -16.54 -2.51
N LEU A 110 -5.46 -15.41 -3.13
CA LEU A 110 -4.11 -14.84 -3.12
C LEU A 110 -3.04 -15.67 -3.84
N ARG A 111 -3.46 -16.57 -4.74
CA ARG A 111 -2.56 -17.40 -5.56
C ARG A 111 -2.18 -16.64 -6.82
N VAL A 112 -0.91 -16.74 -7.21
CA VAL A 112 -0.39 -16.01 -8.38
C VAL A 112 -0.95 -16.59 -9.67
N ARG A 113 -1.49 -15.70 -10.53
CA ARG A 113 -1.98 -16.06 -11.86
C ARG A 113 -0.84 -16.12 -12.88
N VAL A 114 -0.93 -17.09 -13.79
CA VAL A 114 -0.04 -17.24 -14.92
C VAL A 114 -0.82 -17.34 -16.22
N SER A 115 -0.23 -16.85 -17.30
CA SER A 115 -0.73 -17.02 -18.66
C SER A 115 0.17 -17.94 -19.46
N THR A 116 -0.43 -18.78 -20.28
CA THR A 116 0.26 -19.60 -21.26
C THR A 116 0.65 -18.75 -22.47
N GLY A 117 1.95 -18.60 -22.73
CA GLY A 117 2.45 -17.73 -23.81
C GLY A 117 2.59 -16.25 -23.42
N SER A 118 2.65 -15.37 -24.42
CA SER A 118 3.08 -13.96 -24.28
C SER A 118 2.37 -13.21 -23.15
N THR A 119 3.10 -12.29 -22.51
CA THR A 119 2.68 -11.51 -21.34
C THR A 119 1.28 -10.93 -21.52
N GLN A 120 0.31 -11.43 -20.75
CA GLN A 120 -1.04 -10.87 -20.71
C GLN A 120 -1.14 -9.79 -19.62
N THR A 121 -1.73 -8.66 -19.99
CA THR A 121 -2.11 -7.58 -19.08
C THR A 121 -3.61 -7.67 -18.82
N ILE A 122 -4.03 -7.66 -17.55
CA ILE A 122 -5.45 -7.66 -17.19
C ILE A 122 -5.88 -6.25 -16.79
N ASP A 123 -6.89 -5.73 -17.50
CA ASP A 123 -7.58 -4.49 -17.17
C ASP A 123 -8.62 -4.76 -16.09
N SER A 124 -8.55 -4.04 -14.97
CA SER A 124 -9.49 -4.18 -13.84
C SER A 124 -10.93 -3.73 -14.13
N GLN A 125 -11.33 -3.55 -15.39
CA GLN A 125 -12.66 -3.04 -15.79
C GLN A 125 -13.40 -3.93 -16.80
N SER A 126 -12.76 -4.90 -17.44
CA SER A 126 -13.42 -5.86 -18.33
C SER A 126 -13.59 -7.20 -17.61
N GLY A 127 -14.78 -7.43 -17.05
CA GLY A 127 -15.10 -8.63 -16.27
C GLY A 127 -15.14 -9.96 -17.03
N HIS A 128 -14.43 -10.10 -18.15
CA HIS A 128 -14.32 -11.35 -18.91
C HIS A 128 -12.91 -11.45 -19.51
N SER A 129 -12.01 -12.18 -18.84
CA SER A 129 -10.71 -12.59 -19.39
C SER A 129 -10.60 -14.11 -19.39
N ALA A 130 -9.84 -14.65 -20.36
CA ALA A 130 -9.63 -16.09 -20.55
C ALA A 130 -9.07 -16.75 -19.28
N PRO A 131 -9.31 -18.07 -19.05
CA PRO A 131 -8.84 -18.76 -17.86
C PRO A 131 -7.31 -18.68 -17.78
N SER A 132 -6.81 -17.84 -16.87
CA SER A 132 -5.40 -17.81 -16.48
C SER A 132 -5.16 -18.91 -15.45
N ASP A 133 -4.16 -19.75 -15.72
CA ASP A 133 -3.78 -20.84 -14.84
C ASP A 133 -3.20 -20.29 -13.53
N ILE A 134 -3.09 -21.15 -12.53
CA ILE A 134 -2.58 -20.80 -11.20
C ILE A 134 -1.18 -21.37 -11.05
N LEU A 135 -0.24 -20.53 -10.62
CA LEU A 135 1.10 -20.99 -10.30
C LEU A 135 1.06 -21.79 -8.98
N PRO A 136 1.37 -23.10 -8.99
CA PRO A 136 1.23 -23.93 -7.81
C PRO A 136 2.20 -23.49 -6.71
N GLU A 137 1.73 -23.54 -5.46
CA GLU A 137 2.51 -23.21 -4.26
C GLU A 137 3.10 -21.79 -4.23
N VAL A 138 2.62 -20.86 -5.06
CA VAL A 138 3.05 -19.46 -5.07
C VAL A 138 1.88 -18.53 -4.73
N TYR A 139 2.09 -17.73 -3.69
CA TYR A 139 1.12 -16.74 -3.20
C TYR A 139 1.76 -15.36 -3.15
N ALA A 140 0.94 -14.33 -3.33
CA ALA A 140 1.37 -12.94 -3.17
C ALA A 140 0.32 -12.12 -2.42
N MET A 141 0.77 -11.17 -1.59
CA MET A 141 -0.10 -10.31 -0.79
C MET A 141 0.58 -8.96 -0.50
N GLY A 142 -0.20 -7.98 -0.04
CA GLY A 142 0.26 -6.63 0.22
C GLY A 142 0.46 -5.83 -1.07
N ASP A 143 1.36 -4.85 -1.02
CA ASP A 143 1.48 -3.83 -2.07
C ASP A 143 2.06 -4.36 -3.41
N CYS A 144 2.64 -5.57 -3.41
CA CYS A 144 3.13 -6.22 -4.63
C CYS A 144 2.05 -7.05 -5.36
N ALA A 145 0.88 -7.25 -4.75
CA ALA A 145 -0.19 -8.09 -5.28
C ALA A 145 -1.44 -7.26 -5.61
N VAL A 146 -2.12 -7.64 -6.67
CA VAL A 146 -3.40 -7.04 -7.10
C VAL A 146 -4.42 -8.15 -7.27
N LEU A 147 -5.54 -8.09 -6.56
CA LEU A 147 -6.63 -9.04 -6.80
C LEU A 147 -7.25 -8.78 -8.17
N GLU A 148 -7.51 -9.86 -8.89
CA GLU A 148 -8.14 -9.83 -10.20
C GLU A 148 -9.53 -9.18 -10.17
N ARG A 149 -10.32 -9.48 -9.13
CA ARG A 149 -11.69 -8.96 -8.99
C ARG A 149 -11.75 -7.49 -8.65
N GLU A 150 -10.84 -7.01 -7.79
CA GLU A 150 -10.87 -5.64 -7.30
C GLU A 150 -9.48 -5.12 -6.91
N ALA A 151 -9.20 -3.87 -7.27
CA ALA A 151 -7.99 -3.20 -6.82
C ALA A 151 -8.19 -2.67 -5.39
N LEU A 152 -7.56 -3.34 -4.41
CA LEU A 152 -7.55 -2.91 -3.02
C LEU A 152 -6.51 -1.80 -2.77
N PRO A 153 -6.74 -0.90 -1.80
CA PRO A 153 -5.79 0.15 -1.48
C PRO A 153 -4.52 -0.42 -0.83
N ALA A 154 -3.35 0.03 -1.30
CA ALA A 154 -2.02 -0.30 -0.75
C ALA A 154 -1.87 0.24 0.68
N THR A 155 -2.35 -0.53 1.65
CA THR A 155 -2.42 -0.15 3.06
C THR A 155 -2.01 -1.32 3.94
N ALA A 156 -1.37 -1.01 5.07
CA ALA A 156 -1.01 -2.00 6.07
C ALA A 156 -2.21 -2.81 6.57
N GLN A 157 -3.42 -2.25 6.50
CA GLN A 157 -4.65 -2.94 6.88
C GLN A 157 -4.99 -4.08 5.91
N VAL A 158 -4.92 -3.83 4.59
CA VAL A 158 -5.14 -4.87 3.57
C VAL A 158 -4.10 -5.97 3.73
N ALA A 159 -2.81 -5.61 3.79
CA ALA A 159 -1.72 -6.56 3.95
C ALA A 159 -1.86 -7.42 5.23
N SER A 160 -2.22 -6.82 6.37
CA SER A 160 -2.41 -7.55 7.62
C SER A 160 -3.59 -8.52 7.56
N GLN A 161 -4.69 -8.15 6.90
CA GLN A 161 -5.84 -9.03 6.74
C GLN A 161 -5.54 -10.18 5.77
N GLN A 162 -4.89 -9.91 4.64
CA GLN A 162 -4.41 -10.92 3.70
C GLN A 162 -3.48 -11.92 4.39
N ALA A 163 -2.51 -11.43 5.18
CA ALA A 163 -1.59 -12.29 5.92
C ALA A 163 -2.32 -13.22 6.91
N LYS A 164 -3.28 -12.68 7.67
CA LYS A 164 -4.08 -13.48 8.62
C LYS A 164 -4.95 -14.51 7.91
N TYR A 165 -5.52 -14.14 6.77
CA TYR A 165 -6.30 -15.04 5.93
C TYR A 165 -5.43 -16.19 5.41
N LEU A 166 -4.31 -15.85 4.77
CA LEU A 166 -3.42 -16.82 4.15
C LEU A 166 -2.81 -17.76 5.18
N ALA A 167 -2.35 -17.24 6.33
CA ALA A 167 -1.83 -18.08 7.42
C ALA A 167 -2.86 -19.10 7.92
N LYS A 168 -4.14 -18.69 8.06
CA LYS A 168 -5.22 -19.62 8.45
C LYS A 168 -5.52 -20.65 7.36
N ALA A 169 -5.51 -20.24 6.09
CA ALA A 169 -5.76 -21.13 4.97
C ALA A 169 -4.66 -22.18 4.86
N LEU A 170 -3.40 -21.77 4.88
CA LEU A 170 -2.25 -22.68 4.80
C LEU A 170 -2.21 -23.67 5.97
N ASN A 171 -2.38 -23.20 7.21
CA ASN A 171 -2.40 -24.07 8.39
C ASN A 171 -3.54 -25.09 8.39
N LYS A 172 -4.65 -24.80 7.70
CA LYS A 172 -5.84 -25.67 7.68
C LYS A 172 -5.83 -26.66 6.52
N TYR A 173 -5.36 -26.25 5.34
CA TYR A 173 -5.54 -27.00 4.10
C TYR A 173 -4.23 -27.60 3.55
N GLY A 174 -3.07 -27.07 3.91
CA GLY A 174 -1.75 -27.66 3.64
C GLY A 174 -1.26 -27.70 2.18
N SER A 175 -2.13 -27.54 1.18
CA SER A 175 -1.76 -27.51 -0.24
C SER A 175 -2.49 -26.42 -1.02
N CYS A 176 -1.90 -25.99 -2.13
CA CYS A 176 -2.46 -24.93 -3.00
C CYS A 176 -3.84 -25.27 -3.57
N GLU A 177 -4.04 -26.50 -4.03
CA GLU A 177 -5.32 -26.97 -4.54
C GLU A 177 -6.40 -27.01 -3.45
N ALA A 178 -6.04 -27.47 -2.25
CA ALA A 178 -6.98 -27.54 -1.14
C ALA A 178 -7.39 -26.14 -0.67
N VAL A 179 -6.47 -25.16 -0.70
CA VAL A 179 -6.79 -23.75 -0.44
C VAL A 179 -7.79 -23.23 -1.47
N GLY A 180 -7.56 -23.41 -2.77
CA GLY A 180 -8.49 -22.93 -3.80
C GLY A 180 -9.88 -23.57 -3.75
N ASN A 181 -9.93 -24.88 -3.51
CA ASN A 181 -11.19 -25.63 -3.58
C ASN A 181 -12.01 -25.61 -2.29
N LYS A 182 -11.36 -25.49 -1.12
CA LYS A 182 -12.04 -25.66 0.18
C LYS A 182 -12.03 -24.42 1.06
N SER A 183 -11.19 -23.42 0.77
CA SER A 183 -11.16 -22.18 1.55
C SER A 183 -12.09 -21.13 0.97
N LYS A 184 -12.68 -20.31 1.84
CA LYS A 184 -13.52 -19.19 1.42
C LYS A 184 -12.65 -18.13 0.73
N PRO A 185 -13.16 -17.38 -0.26
CA PRO A 185 -12.40 -16.29 -0.89
C PRO A 185 -12.05 -15.21 0.13
N PHE A 186 -10.94 -14.50 -0.10
CA PHE A 186 -10.54 -13.35 0.69
C PHE A 186 -11.53 -12.20 0.49
N LEU A 187 -11.98 -11.61 1.60
CA LEU A 187 -12.85 -10.44 1.61
C LEU A 187 -12.23 -9.38 2.51
N PHE A 188 -11.95 -8.20 1.93
CA PHE A 188 -11.37 -7.09 2.67
C PHE A 188 -12.43 -6.38 3.51
N LEU A 189 -12.18 -6.26 4.82
CA LEU A 189 -12.99 -5.46 5.72
C LEU A 189 -12.34 -4.10 5.92
N ASN A 190 -12.93 -3.03 5.39
CA ASN A 190 -12.50 -1.66 5.66
C ASN A 190 -12.90 -1.28 7.10
N LEU A 191 -11.92 -0.86 7.91
CA LEU A 191 -12.09 -0.51 9.32
C LEU A 191 -12.08 1.01 9.52
N GLY A 192 -12.13 1.76 8.41
CA GLY A 192 -11.98 3.20 8.41
C GLY A 192 -10.53 3.67 8.32
N THR A 193 -10.38 4.98 8.29
CA THR A 193 -9.11 5.69 8.17
C THR A 193 -8.98 6.70 9.28
N ILE A 194 -7.77 6.84 9.82
CA ILE A 194 -7.45 7.84 10.84
C ILE A 194 -6.16 8.57 10.44
N ALA A 195 -6.09 9.88 10.69
CA ALA A 195 -4.91 10.69 10.41
C ALA A 195 -4.68 11.75 11.49
N TYR A 196 -3.45 11.85 11.98
CA TYR A 196 -3.04 12.92 12.88
C TYR A 196 -2.74 14.19 12.08
N ILE A 197 -3.24 15.34 12.54
CA ILE A 197 -3.11 16.62 11.82
C ILE A 197 -2.41 17.70 12.67
N GLY A 198 -1.60 17.28 13.64
CA GLY A 198 -0.86 18.20 14.50
C GLY A 198 -1.69 18.78 15.66
N SER A 199 -1.01 19.47 16.58
CA SER A 199 -1.61 20.21 17.69
C SER A 199 -2.68 19.46 18.47
N TRP A 200 -2.43 18.17 18.78
CA TRP A 200 -3.36 17.32 19.54
C TRP A 200 -4.72 17.13 18.86
N ARG A 201 -4.77 17.21 17.53
CA ARG A 201 -5.98 17.01 16.71
C ARG A 201 -5.74 15.89 15.71
N ALA A 202 -6.79 15.12 15.45
CA ALA A 202 -6.80 14.11 14.40
C ALA A 202 -8.14 14.15 13.66
N ILE A 203 -8.21 13.42 12.56
CA ILE A 203 -9.43 13.10 11.85
C ILE A 203 -9.57 11.57 11.79
N ALA A 204 -10.80 11.09 11.89
CA ALA A 204 -11.14 9.69 11.79
C ALA A 204 -12.41 9.56 10.94
N GLN A 205 -12.44 8.56 10.07
CA GLN A 205 -13.59 8.23 9.23
C GLN A 205 -13.82 6.73 9.31
N SER A 206 -15.02 6.32 9.69
CA SER A 206 -15.46 4.93 9.67
C SER A 206 -16.75 4.84 8.86
N SER A 207 -16.73 4.09 7.75
CA SER A 207 -17.83 3.91 6.79
C SER A 207 -18.60 5.20 6.42
N SER A 208 -19.55 5.64 7.24
CA SER A 208 -20.38 6.82 7.05
C SER A 208 -20.12 7.97 8.05
N GLU A 209 -19.45 7.72 9.18
CA GLU A 209 -19.29 8.70 10.25
C GLU A 209 -17.86 9.27 10.29
N GLY A 210 -17.78 10.59 10.34
CA GLY A 210 -16.53 11.34 10.46
C GLY A 210 -16.41 12.01 11.82
N LEU A 211 -15.24 11.88 12.45
CA LEU A 211 -14.90 12.54 13.71
C LEU A 211 -13.63 13.37 13.54
N ALA A 212 -13.63 14.58 14.10
CA ALA A 212 -12.50 15.50 14.03
C ALA A 212 -12.16 16.11 15.40
N GLY A 213 -10.88 16.45 15.58
CA GLY A 213 -10.38 17.22 16.71
C GLY A 213 -9.76 16.38 17.82
N ARG A 214 -9.89 16.85 19.07
CA ARG A 214 -9.23 16.25 20.23
C ARG A 214 -9.78 14.86 20.56
N LEU A 215 -11.09 14.65 20.39
CA LEU A 215 -11.69 13.33 20.61
C LEU A 215 -11.17 12.30 19.58
N ALA A 216 -11.12 12.69 18.30
CA ALA A 216 -10.48 11.88 17.28
C ALA A 216 -8.99 11.62 17.58
N TRP A 217 -8.28 12.58 18.19
CA TRP A 217 -6.90 12.40 18.61
C TRP A 217 -6.73 11.36 19.72
N VAL A 218 -7.64 11.33 20.71
CA VAL A 218 -7.64 10.27 21.74
C VAL A 218 -7.89 8.90 21.11
N LEU A 219 -8.89 8.80 20.22
CA LEU A 219 -9.16 7.56 19.49
C LEU A 219 -7.96 7.12 18.65
N TRP A 220 -7.31 8.07 17.96
CA TRP A 220 -6.10 7.82 17.19
C TRP A 220 -4.98 7.24 18.08
N ARG A 221 -4.69 7.86 19.23
CA ARG A 221 -3.68 7.36 20.19
C ARG A 221 -4.02 5.93 20.66
N GLY A 222 -5.27 5.68 21.04
CA GLY A 222 -5.73 4.36 21.50
C GLY A 222 -5.63 3.29 20.41
N ALA A 223 -6.01 3.60 19.17
CA ALA A 223 -5.94 2.69 18.04
C ALA A 223 -4.49 2.24 17.75
N TYR A 224 -3.51 3.15 17.79
CA TYR A 224 -2.11 2.80 17.54
C TYR A 224 -1.48 2.00 18.69
N ILE A 225 -1.82 2.29 19.96
CA ILE A 225 -1.37 1.47 21.09
C ILE A 225 -1.92 0.04 20.95
N THR A 226 -3.22 -0.10 20.70
CA THR A 226 -3.86 -1.42 20.63
C THR A 226 -3.33 -2.25 19.45
N ARG A 227 -3.10 -1.62 18.29
CA ARG A 227 -2.56 -2.25 17.08
C ARG A 227 -1.05 -2.51 17.09
N SER A 228 -0.31 -1.95 18.04
CA SER A 228 1.13 -2.23 18.18
C SER A 228 1.36 -3.72 18.47
N MET A 229 2.31 -4.35 17.77
CA MET A 229 2.48 -5.81 17.77
C MET A 229 3.07 -6.37 19.07
N SER A 230 3.85 -5.59 19.81
CA SER A 230 4.59 -6.06 20.99
C SER A 230 4.23 -5.27 22.24
N ILE A 231 4.11 -5.96 23.38
CA ILE A 231 3.88 -5.35 24.70
C ILE A 231 5.01 -4.38 25.03
N ARG A 232 6.26 -4.74 24.70
CA ARG A 232 7.42 -3.85 24.86
C ARG A 232 7.21 -2.55 24.09
N ASN A 233 6.79 -2.64 22.82
CA ASN A 233 6.55 -1.45 22.01
C ASN A 233 5.38 -0.62 22.56
N LYS A 234 4.32 -1.26 23.08
CA LYS A 234 3.20 -0.55 23.72
C LYS A 234 3.66 0.27 24.93
N ILE A 235 4.47 -0.33 25.81
CA ILE A 235 5.03 0.33 26.99
C ILE A 235 5.98 1.45 26.57
N MET A 236 6.91 1.19 25.64
CA MET A 236 7.87 2.19 25.16
C MET A 236 7.17 3.40 24.53
N VAL A 237 6.11 3.19 23.75
CA VAL A 237 5.33 4.28 23.17
C VAL A 237 4.72 5.17 24.26
N LEU A 238 4.16 4.58 25.32
CA LEU A 238 3.60 5.34 26.45
C LEU A 238 4.69 6.12 27.20
N VAL A 239 5.83 5.49 27.48
CA VAL A 239 6.97 6.15 28.12
C VAL A 239 7.45 7.34 27.28
N HIS A 240 7.65 7.16 25.98
CA HIS A 240 8.06 8.25 25.10
C HIS A 240 7.05 9.38 25.06
N TRP A 241 5.75 9.10 25.14
CA TRP A 241 4.73 10.14 25.20
C TRP A 241 4.79 10.95 26.49
N ILE A 242 5.01 10.29 27.63
CA ILE A 242 5.18 10.94 28.93
C ILE A 242 6.45 11.79 28.94
N VAL A 243 7.58 11.23 28.49
CA VAL A 243 8.85 11.96 28.38
C VAL A 243 8.70 13.17 27.45
N THR A 244 8.09 13.01 26.28
CA THR A 244 7.87 14.12 25.34
C THR A 244 6.94 15.18 25.94
N TRP A 245 5.98 14.78 26.75
CA TRP A 245 5.06 15.70 27.42
C TRP A 245 5.73 16.48 28.56
N LEU A 246 6.60 15.83 29.35
CA LEU A 246 7.32 16.44 30.46
C LEU A 246 8.51 17.31 30.02
N PHE A 247 9.31 16.81 29.07
CA PHE A 247 10.61 17.38 28.71
C PHE A 247 10.65 17.96 27.30
N GLY A 248 9.56 17.84 26.54
CA GLY A 248 9.56 18.17 25.12
C GLY A 248 10.20 17.08 24.27
N ARG A 249 10.21 17.30 22.95
CA ARG A 249 10.81 16.37 21.99
C ARG A 249 12.31 16.60 21.96
N ASP A 250 13.08 15.54 22.14
CA ASP A 250 14.52 15.59 21.92
C ASP A 250 14.81 15.87 20.43
N ILE A 251 15.57 16.94 20.18
CA ILE A 251 15.98 17.40 18.85
C ILE A 251 17.51 17.43 18.71
N SER A 252 18.22 16.92 19.70
CA SER A 252 19.67 16.90 19.67
C SER A 252 20.17 15.95 18.58
N ARG A 253 21.16 16.40 17.81
CA ARG A 253 21.91 15.58 16.84
C ARG A 253 23.27 15.30 17.48
N PHE A 254 23.32 14.34 18.40
CA PHE A 254 24.56 13.80 18.94
C PHE A 254 24.79 12.39 18.40
#